data_AF-A0A4Y8JVV8-F1
#
_entry.id   AF-A0A4Y8JVV8-F1
#
_cell.length_a   1.000
_cell.length_b   1.000
_cell.length_c   1.000
_cell.angle_alpha   90.00
_cell.angle_beta   90.00
_cell.angle_gamma   90.00
#
_symmetry.space_group_name_H-M   'P 1'
#
loop_
_entity.id
_entity.type
_entity.pdbx_description
1 polymer ?
#
loop_
_entity_poly.entity_id
_entity_poly.type
_entity_poly.pdbx_seq_one_letter_code
_entity_poly.pdbx_strand_id
1 'polypeptide(L)'
;MREAIADQRLLAAVDQARAALLEITPADTVGEPLGHIVEGEQLLSLLFDCNLTGYPGWRWTVTLARVGDAEPTVLEAELTPGDDALIAPEWVPWSDRLADYRTAQELAAAVAAAEALDVDDDDDDESDDDDDESDDDDDDESDDDDESDDDDDDDDESDDDDDESDSDPLALEDDDFNDDDDTLDGIDSAEA
;
A
#
# COMPACT_ATOMS: atom_id res chain seq x y z
N MET A 1 3.05 -11.28 38.47
CA MET A 1 3.29 -11.99 37.20
C MET A 1 4.56 -12.81 37.41
N ARG A 2 4.55 -14.14 37.23
CA ARG A 2 5.81 -14.91 37.29
C ARG A 2 6.61 -14.56 36.04
N GLU A 3 7.92 -14.35 36.22
CA GLU A 3 8.85 -14.26 35.10
C GLU A 3 8.92 -15.64 34.44
N ALA A 4 8.61 -15.70 33.15
CA ALA A 4 8.67 -16.95 32.39
C ALA A 4 10.14 -17.28 32.11
N ILE A 5 10.56 -18.50 32.47
CA ILE A 5 11.93 -18.97 32.27
C ILE A 5 12.03 -19.62 30.90
N ALA A 6 13.10 -19.33 30.16
CA ALA A 6 13.35 -19.90 28.85
C ALA A 6 13.40 -21.44 28.89
N ASP A 7 12.60 -22.04 28.03
CA ASP A 7 12.45 -23.48 27.95
C ASP A 7 13.61 -24.13 27.18
N GLN A 8 14.36 -25.02 27.84
CA GLN A 8 15.55 -25.64 27.26
C GLN A 8 15.29 -26.48 26.01
N ARG A 9 14.10 -27.07 25.85
CA ARG A 9 13.79 -27.83 24.63
C ARG A 9 13.42 -26.92 23.48
N LEU A 10 12.72 -25.82 23.75
CA LEU A 10 12.43 -24.82 22.72
C LEU A 10 13.71 -24.12 22.26
N LEU A 11 14.61 -23.80 23.20
CA LEU A 11 15.94 -23.27 22.89
C LEU A 11 16.78 -24.21 22.02
N ALA A 12 16.62 -25.52 22.18
CA ALA A 12 17.34 -26.51 21.40
C ALA A 12 16.72 -26.75 20.00
N ALA A 13 15.50 -26.27 19.74
CA ALA A 13 14.76 -26.53 18.51
C ALA A 13 15.13 -25.58 17.34
N VAL A 14 16.39 -25.13 17.30
CA VAL A 14 16.91 -24.21 16.27
C VAL A 14 16.79 -24.80 14.86
N ASP A 15 17.09 -26.08 14.70
CA ASP A 15 17.00 -26.75 13.39
C ASP A 15 15.54 -26.86 12.92
N GLN A 16 14.60 -27.11 13.83
CA GLN A 16 13.17 -27.14 13.50
C GLN A 16 12.66 -25.75 13.12
N ALA A 17 13.08 -24.71 13.84
CA ALA A 17 12.75 -23.33 13.49
C ALA A 17 13.33 -22.93 12.14
N ARG A 18 14.60 -23.26 11.88
CA ARG A 18 15.22 -23.02 10.57
C ARG A 18 14.47 -23.78 9.47
N ALA A 19 14.11 -25.04 9.68
CA ALA A 19 13.35 -25.81 8.71
C ALA A 19 12.02 -25.14 8.35
N ALA A 20 11.29 -24.60 9.33
CA ALA A 20 10.05 -23.86 9.08
C ALA A 20 10.26 -22.59 8.25
N LEU A 21 11.34 -21.84 8.47
CA LEU A 21 11.68 -20.70 7.62
C LEU A 21 11.96 -21.12 6.18
N LEU A 22 12.64 -22.26 6.00
CA LEU A 22 12.94 -22.79 4.67
C LEU A 22 11.71 -23.25 3.88
N GLU A 23 10.55 -23.40 4.53
CA GLU A 23 9.28 -23.66 3.86
C GLU A 23 8.71 -22.40 3.18
N ILE A 24 9.07 -21.20 3.66
CA ILE A 24 8.50 -19.93 3.20
C ILE A 24 9.50 -19.00 2.50
N THR A 25 10.81 -19.26 2.63
CA THR A 25 11.85 -18.40 2.07
C THR A 25 13.11 -19.18 1.66
N PRO A 26 13.90 -18.71 0.67
CA PRO A 26 15.16 -19.34 0.31
C PRO A 26 16.18 -19.34 1.45
N ALA A 27 17.07 -20.35 1.48
CA ALA A 27 18.03 -20.55 2.57
C ALA A 27 19.04 -19.41 2.73
N ASP A 28 19.44 -18.77 1.63
CA ASP A 28 20.36 -17.63 1.63
C ASP A 28 19.78 -16.40 2.36
N THR A 29 18.46 -16.31 2.50
CA THR A 29 17.78 -15.21 3.19
C THR A 29 17.79 -15.35 4.72
N VAL A 30 18.06 -16.54 5.25
CA VAL A 30 18.02 -16.87 6.68
C VAL A 30 19.44 -16.95 7.23
N GLY A 31 19.85 -15.93 7.99
CA GLY A 31 21.17 -15.85 8.58
C GLY A 31 21.36 -16.67 9.86
N GLU A 32 22.30 -16.23 10.69
CA GLU A 32 22.66 -16.90 11.94
C GLU A 32 21.59 -16.69 13.02
N PRO A 33 21.43 -17.63 13.97
CA PRO A 33 20.56 -17.43 15.14
C PRO A 33 21.06 -16.24 15.97
N LEU A 34 20.19 -15.27 16.23
CA LEU A 34 20.49 -14.05 16.99
C LEU A 34 20.16 -14.17 18.47
N GLY A 35 19.14 -14.96 18.81
CA GLY A 35 18.69 -15.08 20.20
C GLY A 35 17.27 -15.62 20.31
N HIS A 36 16.60 -15.28 21.41
CA HIS A 36 15.24 -15.71 21.68
C HIS A 36 14.47 -14.69 22.52
N ILE A 37 13.14 -14.78 22.48
CA ILE A 37 12.21 -14.05 23.33
C ILE A 37 11.30 -15.06 24.03
N VAL A 38 11.14 -14.93 25.35
CA VAL A 38 10.23 -15.77 26.12
C VAL A 38 8.85 -15.12 26.12
N GLU A 39 7.96 -15.64 25.29
CA GLU A 39 6.58 -15.15 25.15
C GLU A 39 5.68 -15.64 26.30
N GLY A 40 5.97 -16.83 26.85
CA GLY A 40 5.18 -17.40 27.94
C GLY A 40 5.69 -18.74 28.46
N GLU A 41 4.87 -19.41 29.28
CA GLU A 41 5.17 -20.76 29.75
C GLU A 41 5.14 -21.74 28.57
N GLN A 42 6.28 -22.39 28.29
CA GLN A 42 6.44 -23.31 27.15
C GLN A 42 6.12 -22.67 25.78
N LEU A 43 6.34 -21.35 25.67
CA LEU A 43 6.16 -20.56 24.45
C LEU A 43 7.36 -19.62 24.29
N LEU A 44 8.07 -19.72 23.16
CA LEU A 44 9.31 -18.99 22.93
C LEU A 44 9.49 -18.72 21.44
N SER A 45 9.99 -17.53 21.10
CA SER A 45 10.35 -17.17 19.74
C SER A 45 11.86 -17.21 19.55
N LEU A 46 12.33 -17.94 18.55
CA LEU A 46 13.73 -17.95 18.12
C LEU A 46 13.93 -16.91 17.03
N LEU A 47 15.01 -16.15 17.14
CA LEU A 47 15.33 -15.06 16.22
C LEU A 47 16.52 -15.44 15.35
N PHE A 48 16.45 -15.14 14.05
CA PHE A 48 17.54 -15.32 13.09
C PHE A 48 17.76 -14.03 12.32
N ASP A 49 19.01 -13.80 11.92
CA ASP A 49 19.37 -12.66 11.08
C ASP A 49 18.66 -12.73 9.71
N CYS A 50 18.33 -11.58 9.14
CA CYS A 50 17.68 -11.48 7.84
C CYS A 50 18.66 -10.94 6.79
N ASN A 51 18.93 -11.74 5.76
CA ASN A 51 19.83 -11.36 4.68
C ASN A 51 19.11 -10.75 3.47
N LEU A 52 17.79 -10.54 3.54
CA LEU A 52 17.04 -9.91 2.45
C LEU A 52 17.47 -8.46 2.29
N THR A 53 17.91 -8.10 1.08
CA THR A 53 18.40 -6.74 0.77
C THR A 53 17.34 -5.66 0.99
N GLY A 54 16.05 -5.99 0.83
CA GLY A 54 14.93 -5.08 1.06
C GLY A 54 14.53 -4.89 2.53
N TYR A 55 15.10 -5.67 3.45
CA TYR A 55 14.72 -5.68 4.86
C TYR A 55 15.93 -5.47 5.79
N PRO A 56 16.72 -4.39 5.61
CA PRO A 56 17.86 -4.11 6.47
C PRO A 56 17.40 -3.91 7.93
N GLY A 57 18.06 -4.59 8.86
CA GLY A 57 17.75 -4.51 10.30
C GLY A 57 16.53 -5.32 10.73
N TRP A 58 15.86 -6.02 9.82
CA TRP A 58 14.79 -6.98 10.16
C TRP A 58 15.39 -8.32 10.58
N ARG A 59 14.56 -9.16 11.19
CA ARG A 59 14.93 -10.51 11.64
C ARG A 59 13.81 -11.49 11.35
N TRP A 60 14.18 -12.72 11.05
CA TRP A 60 13.24 -13.82 11.03
C TRP A 60 12.92 -14.25 12.46
N THR A 61 11.63 -14.44 12.73
CA THR A 61 11.13 -14.89 14.04
C THR A 61 10.34 -16.16 13.83
N VAL A 62 10.63 -17.17 14.64
CA VAL A 62 9.87 -18.42 14.65
C VAL A 62 9.38 -18.68 16.06
N THR A 63 8.07 -18.61 16.26
CA THR A 63 7.45 -18.89 17.55
C THR A 63 7.19 -20.39 17.68
N LEU A 64 7.72 -20.97 18.75
CA LEU A 64 7.61 -22.38 19.08
C LEU A 64 6.83 -22.55 20.37
N ALA A 65 6.01 -23.59 20.43
CA ALA A 65 5.32 -24.01 21.64
C ALA A 65 5.61 -25.47 21.97
N ARG A 66 5.47 -25.82 23.25
CA ARG A 66 5.38 -27.21 23.69
C ARG A 66 4.20 -27.37 24.64
N VAL A 67 3.42 -28.44 24.45
CA VAL A 67 2.35 -28.81 25.37
C VAL A 67 2.83 -29.96 26.27
N GLY A 68 3.03 -29.68 27.56
CA GLY A 68 3.51 -30.68 28.52
C GLY A 68 4.89 -31.23 28.16
N ASP A 69 4.99 -32.54 27.97
CA ASP A 69 6.22 -33.27 27.61
C ASP A 69 6.29 -33.63 26.11
N ALA A 70 5.41 -33.08 25.27
CA ALA A 70 5.41 -33.33 23.82
C ALA A 70 6.67 -32.77 23.13
N GLU A 71 6.87 -33.07 21.84
CA GLU A 71 7.94 -32.41 21.08
C GLU A 71 7.55 -30.95 20.76
N PRO A 72 8.49 -30.00 20.65
CA PRO A 72 8.20 -28.64 20.19
C PRO A 72 7.46 -28.62 18.85
N THR A 73 6.57 -27.65 18.69
CA THR A 73 5.83 -27.39 17.46
C THR A 73 5.99 -25.93 17.06
N VAL A 74 6.04 -25.67 15.76
CA VAL A 74 6.06 -24.30 15.21
C VAL A 74 4.63 -23.77 15.20
N LEU A 75 4.44 -22.57 15.73
CA LEU A 75 3.17 -21.85 15.67
C LEU A 75 3.14 -20.87 14.50
N GLU A 76 4.20 -20.09 14.34
CA GLU A 76 4.33 -19.10 13.28
C GLU A 76 5.79 -18.92 12.86
N ALA A 77 5.97 -18.47 11.62
CA ALA A 77 7.24 -18.05 11.06
C ALA A 77 6.99 -16.74 10.32
N GLU A 78 7.66 -15.68 10.74
CA GLU A 78 7.38 -14.32 10.30
C GLU A 78 8.66 -13.49 10.21
N LEU A 79 8.57 -12.37 9.50
CA LEU A 79 9.62 -11.38 9.43
C LEU A 79 9.22 -10.18 10.30
N THR A 80 10.02 -9.86 11.31
CA THR A 80 9.73 -8.78 12.26
C THR A 80 10.81 -7.70 12.20
N PRO A 81 10.47 -6.43 12.44
CA PRO A 81 11.46 -5.37 12.53
C PRO A 81 12.34 -5.56 13.78
N GLY A 82 13.65 -5.49 13.61
CA GLY A 82 14.62 -5.34 14.71
C GLY A 82 14.83 -3.87 15.09
N ASP A 83 15.74 -3.62 16.03
CA ASP A 83 16.00 -2.26 16.55
C ASP A 83 16.52 -1.27 15.49
N ASP A 84 17.22 -1.79 14.47
CA ASP A 84 17.79 -1.01 13.37
C ASP A 84 16.94 -1.10 12.08
N ALA A 85 15.72 -1.66 12.16
CA ALA A 85 14.87 -1.85 10.99
C ALA A 85 14.37 -0.52 10.43
N LEU A 86 14.41 -0.37 9.10
CA LEU A 86 13.71 0.71 8.42
C LEU A 86 12.20 0.40 8.44
N ILE A 87 11.46 1.22 9.18
CA ILE A 87 10.00 1.11 9.35
C ILE A 87 9.27 2.22 8.60
N ALA A 88 8.05 1.90 8.19
CA ALA A 88 7.20 2.83 7.46
C ALA A 88 6.88 4.06 8.35
N PRO A 89 6.75 5.25 7.74
CA PRO A 89 6.23 6.41 8.46
C PRO A 89 4.76 6.21 8.83
N GLU A 90 4.26 7.09 9.70
CA GLU A 90 2.84 7.15 10.04
C GLU A 90 1.97 7.28 8.79
N TRP A 91 0.84 6.56 8.79
CA TRP A 91 -0.09 6.61 7.68
C TRP A 91 -0.76 7.98 7.59
N VAL A 92 -0.79 8.53 6.37
CA VAL A 92 -1.48 9.78 6.04
C VAL A 92 -2.69 9.47 5.13
N PRO A 93 -3.90 9.97 5.45
CA PRO A 93 -5.08 9.83 4.61
C PRO A 93 -4.85 10.25 3.17
N TRP A 94 -5.50 9.54 2.25
CA TRP A 94 -5.35 9.83 0.81
C TRP A 94 -5.81 11.25 0.45
N SER A 95 -6.88 11.74 1.08
CA SER A 95 -7.36 13.12 0.92
C SER A 95 -6.29 14.16 1.20
N ASP A 96 -5.48 13.91 2.22
CA ASP A 96 -4.49 14.85 2.74
C ASP A 96 -3.24 14.81 1.87
N ARG A 97 -2.86 13.63 1.35
CA ARG A 97 -1.81 13.50 0.33
C ARG A 97 -2.12 14.28 -0.94
N LEU A 98 -3.40 14.47 -1.27
CA LEU A 98 -3.85 15.22 -2.44
C LEU A 98 -4.09 16.71 -2.19
N ALA A 99 -3.91 17.20 -0.96
CA ALA A 99 -4.21 18.60 -0.64
C ALA A 99 -3.44 19.58 -1.53
N ASP A 100 -2.13 19.40 -1.66
CA ASP A 100 -1.27 20.26 -2.49
C ASP A 100 -1.67 20.22 -3.97
N TYR A 101 -2.03 19.04 -4.48
CA TYR A 101 -2.51 18.88 -5.86
C TYR A 101 -3.82 19.65 -6.09
N ARG A 102 -4.76 19.56 -5.15
CA ARG A 102 -6.05 20.28 -5.21
C ARG A 102 -5.84 21.78 -5.18
N THR A 103 -5.00 22.27 -4.26
CA THR A 103 -4.64 23.70 -4.19
C THR A 103 -3.98 24.17 -5.49
N ALA A 104 -3.10 23.38 -6.09
CA ALA A 104 -2.49 23.71 -7.38
C ALA A 104 -3.54 23.83 -8.50
N GLN A 105 -4.52 22.91 -8.55
CA GLN A 105 -5.62 22.96 -9.51
C GLN A 105 -6.52 24.19 -9.31
N GLU A 106 -6.85 24.54 -8.07
CA GLU A 106 -7.63 25.74 -7.75
C GLU A 106 -6.91 27.03 -8.14
N LEU A 107 -5.61 27.13 -7.88
CA LEU A 107 -4.78 28.26 -8.29
C LEU A 107 -4.68 28.35 -9.83
N ALA A 108 -4.46 27.23 -10.51
CA ALA A 108 -4.42 27.18 -11.97
C ALA A 108 -5.76 27.62 -12.59
N ALA A 109 -6.88 27.16 -12.04
CA ALA A 109 -8.21 27.57 -12.46
C ALA A 109 -8.45 29.07 -12.23
N ALA A 110 -7.99 29.62 -11.10
CA ALA A 110 -8.10 31.04 -10.80
C ALA A 110 -7.26 31.91 -11.76
N VAL A 111 -6.06 31.46 -12.13
CA VAL A 111 -5.20 32.13 -13.13
C VAL A 111 -5.87 32.12 -14.49
N ALA A 112 -6.32 30.95 -14.97
CA ALA A 112 -6.99 30.84 -16.26
C ALA A 112 -8.27 31.70 -16.33
N ALA A 113 -9.02 31.78 -15.23
CA ALA A 113 -10.18 32.65 -15.13
C ALA A 113 -9.82 34.14 -15.16
N ALA A 114 -8.71 34.54 -14.53
CA ALA A 114 -8.23 35.92 -14.57
C ALA A 114 -7.73 36.30 -15.97
N GLU A 115 -6.98 35.43 -16.65
CA GLU A 115 -6.53 35.64 -18.03
C GLU A 115 -7.72 35.78 -19.00
N ALA A 116 -8.78 34.98 -18.83
CA ALA A 116 -9.99 35.08 -19.64
C ALA A 116 -10.74 36.42 -19.50
N LEU A 117 -10.57 37.14 -18.39
CA LEU A 117 -11.18 38.46 -18.16
C LEU A 117 -10.34 39.61 -18.70
N ASP A 118 -9.08 39.38 -19.06
CA ASP A 118 -8.12 40.39 -19.55
C ASP A 118 -8.15 40.55 -21.09
N VAL A 119 -9.10 39.90 -21.77
CA VAL A 119 -9.18 39.85 -23.25
C VAL A 119 -10.01 41.00 -23.86
N ASP A 120 -10.55 41.93 -23.06
CA ASP A 120 -11.57 42.90 -23.51
C ASP A 120 -11.19 44.41 -23.34
N ASP A 121 -9.89 44.76 -23.29
CA ASP A 121 -9.44 46.18 -23.16
C ASP A 121 -8.61 46.72 -24.36
N ASP A 122 -8.71 46.10 -25.55
CA ASP A 122 -8.10 46.65 -26.78
C ASP A 122 -9.08 46.61 -27.96
N ASP A 123 -10.28 47.17 -27.76
CA ASP A 123 -11.21 47.50 -28.85
C ASP A 123 -11.59 48.98 -28.74
N ASP A 124 -10.64 49.85 -29.13
CA ASP A 124 -10.95 51.22 -29.55
C ASP A 124 -9.99 51.66 -30.68
N ASP A 125 -10.59 51.73 -31.88
CA ASP A 125 -10.33 52.70 -32.96
C ASP A 125 -9.61 52.27 -34.27
N GLU A 126 -10.40 51.61 -35.13
CA GLU A 126 -10.73 51.91 -36.55
C GLU A 126 -9.66 51.95 -37.65
N SER A 127 -9.86 51.08 -38.66
CA SER A 127 -9.56 51.37 -40.06
C SER A 127 -10.60 50.72 -40.95
N ASP A 128 -11.46 51.57 -41.50
CA ASP A 128 -12.50 51.29 -42.51
C ASP A 128 -11.89 51.04 -43.90
N ASP A 129 -12.70 50.39 -44.74
CA ASP A 129 -12.69 50.37 -46.22
C ASP A 129 -11.90 49.28 -46.99
N ASP A 130 -12.70 48.28 -47.38
CA ASP A 130 -12.95 47.78 -48.75
C ASP A 130 -11.94 46.87 -49.49
N ASP A 131 -12.37 45.60 -49.55
CA ASP A 131 -12.74 44.83 -50.76
C ASP A 131 -11.74 44.69 -51.94
N ASP A 132 -11.25 43.45 -52.04
CA ASP A 132 -11.56 42.49 -53.12
C ASP A 132 -10.48 42.14 -54.18
N GLU A 133 -10.55 40.86 -54.55
CA GLU A 133 -10.05 40.15 -55.74
C GLU A 133 -8.56 39.69 -55.76
N SER A 134 -8.38 38.44 -55.34
CA SER A 134 -7.65 37.33 -56.00
C SER A 134 -6.33 37.59 -56.76
N ASP A 135 -5.30 36.83 -56.40
CA ASP A 135 -4.56 36.06 -57.40
C ASP A 135 -3.91 34.80 -56.77
N ASP A 136 -4.03 33.70 -57.51
CA ASP A 136 -3.32 32.43 -57.33
C ASP A 136 -1.81 32.65 -57.13
N ASP A 137 -1.17 31.84 -56.28
CA ASP A 137 0.06 31.19 -56.68
C ASP A 137 0.29 29.90 -55.87
N ASP A 138 0.61 28.87 -56.64
CA ASP A 138 0.94 27.49 -56.33
C ASP A 138 2.13 27.31 -55.36
N ASP A 139 2.22 26.08 -54.84
CA ASP A 139 3.40 25.33 -54.40
C ASP A 139 4.18 25.83 -53.16
N ASP A 140 4.15 25.03 -52.08
CA ASP A 140 5.32 24.17 -51.77
C ASP A 140 4.93 23.05 -50.81
N GLU A 141 5.38 21.85 -51.15
CA GLU A 141 5.15 20.61 -50.40
C GLU A 141 6.09 20.57 -49.20
N SER A 142 5.60 20.10 -48.05
CA SER A 142 6.47 19.64 -46.97
C SER A 142 5.89 18.37 -46.41
N ASP A 143 6.50 17.25 -46.83
CA ASP A 143 6.47 15.95 -46.17
C ASP A 143 6.76 16.14 -44.68
N ASP A 144 5.83 15.73 -43.83
CA ASP A 144 6.18 15.22 -42.50
C ASP A 144 5.62 13.79 -42.43
N ASP A 145 6.51 12.86 -42.77
CA ASP A 145 6.41 11.44 -42.44
C ASP A 145 6.39 11.30 -40.91
N ASP A 146 5.25 10.89 -40.34
CA ASP A 146 5.23 10.32 -38.98
C ASP A 146 4.68 8.89 -39.05
N GLU A 147 5.59 7.97 -39.35
CA GLU A 147 5.38 6.53 -39.23
C GLU A 147 5.66 6.13 -37.78
N SER A 148 4.61 6.09 -36.97
CA SER A 148 4.64 5.37 -35.69
C SER A 148 4.15 3.94 -35.93
N ASP A 149 5.11 3.06 -36.27
CA ASP A 149 5.00 1.61 -36.10
C ASP A 149 4.95 1.29 -34.60
N ASP A 150 3.76 1.03 -34.07
CA ASP A 150 3.61 0.20 -32.87
C ASP A 150 3.08 -1.17 -33.34
N ASP A 151 4.02 -2.01 -33.75
CA ASP A 151 3.89 -3.46 -33.74
C ASP A 151 3.76 -3.91 -32.27
N ASP A 152 2.57 -4.34 -31.87
CA ASP A 152 2.44 -5.37 -30.82
C ASP A 152 1.44 -6.41 -31.32
N ASP A 153 2.00 -7.32 -32.11
CA ASP A 153 1.47 -8.65 -32.36
C ASP A 153 1.95 -9.51 -31.19
N ASP A 154 1.06 -9.87 -30.26
CA ASP A 154 1.19 -11.18 -29.62
C ASP A 154 -0.19 -11.81 -29.49
N ASP A 155 -0.31 -12.84 -30.32
CA ASP A 155 -1.29 -13.91 -30.38
C ASP A 155 -1.46 -14.61 -29.01
N ASP A 156 -2.48 -15.45 -29.01
CA ASP A 156 -2.50 -16.77 -28.36
C ASP A 156 -3.44 -17.00 -27.15
N GLU A 157 -4.68 -17.37 -27.52
CA GLU A 157 -5.42 -18.58 -27.12
C GLU A 157 -6.12 -18.72 -25.75
N SER A 158 -7.40 -19.08 -25.90
CA SER A 158 -8.12 -20.19 -25.26
C SER A 158 -8.88 -19.98 -23.94
N ASP A 159 -10.20 -20.12 -24.10
CA ASP A 159 -11.21 -20.74 -23.23
C ASP A 159 -10.75 -21.23 -21.85
N ASP A 160 -11.39 -20.69 -20.81
CA ASP A 160 -11.86 -21.49 -19.69
C ASP A 160 -13.28 -21.04 -19.31
N ASP A 161 -14.26 -21.81 -19.80
CA ASP A 161 -15.57 -21.98 -19.18
C ASP A 161 -15.35 -22.51 -17.76
N ASP A 162 -15.65 -21.74 -16.70
CA ASP A 162 -15.96 -22.38 -15.40
C ASP A 162 -16.92 -21.53 -14.54
N ASP A 163 -18.19 -21.94 -14.63
CA ASP A 163 -19.18 -22.12 -13.58
C ASP A 163 -19.63 -20.92 -12.71
N GLU A 164 -20.79 -20.39 -13.10
CA GLU A 164 -21.74 -19.68 -12.23
C GLU A 164 -22.27 -20.65 -11.15
N SER A 165 -21.51 -20.82 -10.06
CA SER A 165 -22.07 -21.38 -8.81
C SER A 165 -22.65 -20.25 -7.96
N ASP A 166 -23.92 -19.99 -8.25
CA ASP A 166 -24.90 -19.32 -7.39
C ASP A 166 -24.95 -20.05 -6.04
N SER A 167 -24.07 -19.66 -5.13
CA SER A 167 -24.11 -20.04 -3.72
C SER A 167 -24.37 -18.78 -2.92
N ASP A 168 -25.66 -18.57 -2.70
CA ASP A 168 -26.26 -17.70 -1.70
C ASP A 168 -26.00 -18.30 -0.30
N PRO A 169 -25.15 -17.66 0.52
CA PRO A 169 -25.46 -17.64 1.93
C PRO A 169 -25.28 -16.21 2.45
N LEU A 170 -26.38 -15.56 2.78
CA LEU A 170 -26.80 -15.39 4.18
C LEU A 170 -27.93 -14.37 4.18
N ALA A 171 -29.13 -14.89 4.45
CA ALA A 171 -30.28 -14.10 4.83
C ALA A 171 -29.88 -13.14 5.95
N LEU A 172 -30.02 -11.85 5.68
CA LEU A 172 -30.06 -10.79 6.67
C LEU A 172 -31.29 -11.08 7.55
N GLU A 173 -31.07 -11.73 8.69
CA GLU A 173 -32.03 -11.64 9.79
C GLU A 173 -31.94 -10.23 10.35
N ASP A 174 -33.05 -9.49 10.20
CA ASP A 174 -33.32 -8.22 10.84
C ASP A 174 -33.08 -8.34 12.36
N ASP A 175 -31.94 -7.82 12.84
CA ASP A 175 -31.74 -7.53 14.25
C ASP A 175 -31.95 -6.03 14.47
N ASP A 176 -33.10 -5.75 15.08
CA ASP A 176 -33.65 -4.48 15.51
C ASP A 176 -32.63 -3.73 16.41
N PHE A 177 -31.76 -2.91 15.82
CA PHE A 177 -30.89 -2.02 16.60
C PHE A 177 -31.72 -0.82 17.09
N ASN A 178 -32.23 -0.99 18.30
CA ASN A 178 -32.99 -0.04 19.08
C ASN A 178 -32.25 1.32 19.17
N ASP A 179 -32.84 2.35 18.55
CA ASP A 179 -32.53 3.77 18.73
C ASP A 179 -32.97 4.17 20.15
N ASP A 180 -32.03 4.15 21.10
CA ASP A 180 -32.18 4.82 22.39
C ASP A 180 -31.06 5.87 22.48
N ASP A 181 -31.43 7.06 21.99
CA ASP A 181 -31.07 8.38 22.51
C ASP A 181 -30.45 8.36 23.93
N ASP A 182 -29.13 8.50 24.03
CA ASP A 182 -28.53 9.08 25.23
C ASP A 182 -27.49 10.12 24.84
N THR A 183 -27.97 11.36 24.93
CA THR A 183 -27.26 12.60 24.65
C THR A 183 -26.13 12.79 25.68
N LEU A 184 -24.87 12.52 25.33
CA LEU A 184 -23.73 12.94 26.15
C LEU A 184 -23.28 14.35 25.75
N ASP A 185 -24.01 15.34 26.28
CA ASP A 185 -23.57 16.73 26.34
C ASP A 185 -22.71 16.96 27.59
N GLY A 186 -21.51 17.51 27.38
CA GLY A 186 -20.80 18.35 28.35
C GLY A 186 -20.24 17.73 29.62
N ILE A 187 -18.97 17.29 29.58
CA ILE A 187 -18.10 17.42 30.77
C ILE A 187 -17.15 18.59 30.56
N ASP A 188 -17.59 19.75 31.04
CA ASP A 188 -16.79 20.95 31.17
C ASP A 188 -15.77 20.79 32.32
N SER A 189 -14.64 21.46 32.13
CA SER A 189 -13.56 21.60 33.08
C SER A 189 -13.99 22.47 34.25
N ALA A 190 -13.54 22.16 35.47
CA ALA A 190 -12.88 23.14 36.34
C ALA A 190 -12.54 22.56 37.72
N GLU A 191 -11.35 22.93 38.16
CA GLU A 191 -10.83 22.88 39.53
C GLU A 191 -11.79 23.45 40.59
N ALA A 192 -11.81 22.82 41.77
CA ALA A 192 -11.35 23.37 43.07
C ALA A 192 -11.91 22.57 44.25
#